data_AF-A0AA37T429-F1
#
_entry.id   AF-A0AA37T429-F1
#
_cell.length_a   1.000
_cell.length_b   1.000
_cell.length_c   1.000
_cell.angle_alpha   90.00
_cell.angle_beta   90.00
_cell.angle_gamma   90.00
#
_symmetry.space_group_name_H-M   'P 1'
#
loop_
_entity.id
_entity.type
_entity.pdbx_description
1 polymer ?
#
loop_
_entity_poly.entity_id
_entity_poly.type
_entity_poly.pdbx_seq_one_letter_code
_entity_poly.pdbx_strand_id
1 'polypeptide(L)'
;MFPPFKPSKPQKPSHPSPSKASNSSPSSSGQLAEQAAKVHLESQGLQWVNSNYRCKMGEIDLIMLDGNTLVFVEVRLRKRNHFATALESITPRKQQKIIKAAHRFLSQHPHFQHHNCRFDVIGMDYTSNKPCNIEWITSAFDAY
;
A
#
# COMPACT_ATOMS: atom_id res chain seq x y z
N MET A 1 -31.80 -20.14 -55.72
CA MET A 1 -32.70 -19.72 -54.61
C MET A 1 -31.92 -19.91 -53.32
N PHE A 2 -31.32 -18.83 -52.79
CA PHE A 2 -30.49 -18.87 -51.58
C PHE A 2 -31.34 -18.48 -50.35
N PRO A 3 -31.13 -19.11 -49.18
CA PRO A 3 -31.92 -18.78 -47.98
C PRO A 3 -31.55 -17.41 -47.40
N PRO A 4 -32.46 -16.76 -46.64
CA PRO A 4 -32.22 -15.43 -46.09
C PRO A 4 -31.20 -15.44 -44.94
N PHE A 5 -30.33 -14.43 -44.96
CA PHE A 5 -29.33 -14.14 -43.93
C PHE A 5 -30.02 -13.73 -42.62
N LYS A 6 -29.73 -14.42 -41.50
CA LYS A 6 -30.20 -14.01 -40.16
C LYS A 6 -29.21 -13.00 -39.56
N PRO A 7 -29.66 -11.83 -39.06
CA PRO A 7 -28.77 -10.92 -38.35
C PRO A 7 -28.38 -11.51 -36.98
N SER A 8 -27.07 -11.54 -36.70
CA SER A 8 -26.48 -11.90 -35.41
C SER A 8 -26.72 -10.76 -34.40
N LYS A 9 -27.14 -11.13 -33.17
CA LYS A 9 -27.30 -10.17 -32.06
C LYS A 9 -25.94 -9.55 -31.68
N PRO A 10 -25.88 -8.26 -31.31
CA PRO A 10 -24.65 -7.66 -30.81
C PRO A 10 -24.25 -8.29 -29.47
N GLN A 11 -23.01 -8.78 -29.40
CA GLN A 11 -22.39 -9.21 -28.15
C GLN A 11 -22.20 -7.99 -27.24
N LYS A 12 -22.77 -8.05 -26.03
CA LYS A 12 -22.51 -7.06 -24.98
C LYS A 12 -21.03 -7.14 -24.57
N PRO A 13 -20.32 -6.02 -24.36
CA PRO A 13 -19.00 -6.05 -23.76
C PRO A 13 -19.11 -6.64 -22.34
N SER A 14 -18.27 -7.63 -22.06
CA SER A 14 -18.15 -8.26 -20.75
C SER A 14 -17.58 -7.25 -19.76
N HIS A 15 -18.46 -6.67 -18.93
CA HIS A 15 -18.05 -6.01 -17.71
C HIS A 15 -17.33 -7.03 -16.81
N PRO A 16 -16.13 -6.75 -16.26
CA PRO A 16 -15.58 -7.59 -15.22
C PRO A 16 -16.46 -7.47 -13.98
N SER A 17 -17.08 -8.58 -13.59
CA SER A 17 -17.84 -8.72 -12.34
C SER A 17 -16.99 -8.30 -11.13
N PRO A 18 -17.59 -7.65 -10.13
CA PRO A 18 -16.88 -7.25 -8.92
C PRO A 18 -16.45 -8.51 -8.16
N SER A 19 -15.15 -8.74 -8.07
CA SER A 19 -14.58 -9.86 -7.32
C SER A 19 -14.53 -9.48 -5.84
N LYS A 20 -15.35 -10.19 -5.06
CA LYS A 20 -15.41 -10.27 -3.58
C LYS A 20 -14.35 -9.44 -2.84
N ALA A 21 -14.76 -8.26 -2.38
CA ALA A 21 -14.02 -7.45 -1.43
C ALA A 21 -13.79 -8.25 -0.14
N SER A 22 -12.54 -8.35 0.31
CA SER A 22 -12.23 -8.68 1.69
C SER A 22 -12.85 -7.60 2.57
N ASN A 23 -13.86 -7.98 3.37
CA ASN A 23 -14.66 -7.09 4.18
C ASN A 23 -13.87 -6.63 5.41
N SER A 24 -12.94 -5.71 5.23
CA SER A 24 -12.35 -4.92 6.32
C SER A 24 -12.30 -3.47 5.85
N SER A 25 -13.42 -2.77 6.00
CA SER A 25 -13.40 -1.31 6.02
C SER A 25 -12.32 -0.89 7.02
N PRO A 26 -11.31 -0.11 6.62
CA PRO A 26 -10.26 0.32 7.55
C PRO A 26 -10.94 1.01 8.73
N SER A 27 -10.64 0.57 9.95
CA SER A 27 -11.11 1.26 11.16
C SER A 27 -10.69 2.73 11.09
N SER A 28 -11.52 3.64 11.60
CA SER A 28 -11.21 5.08 11.62
C SER A 28 -9.81 5.38 12.19
N SER A 29 -9.38 4.62 13.19
CA SER A 29 -8.02 4.70 13.75
C SER A 29 -6.92 4.40 12.74
N GLY A 30 -7.11 3.43 11.84
CA GLY A 30 -6.16 3.06 10.80
C GLY A 30 -6.01 4.17 9.76
N GLN A 31 -7.12 4.75 9.32
CA GLN A 31 -7.11 5.90 8.40
C GLN A 31 -6.43 7.12 9.04
N LEU A 32 -6.71 7.39 10.32
CA LEU A 32 -6.04 8.46 11.07
C LEU A 32 -4.54 8.21 11.20
N ALA A 33 -4.13 6.96 11.41
CA ALA A 33 -2.73 6.57 11.48
C ALA A 33 -2.00 6.78 10.15
N GLU A 34 -2.59 6.33 9.04
CA GLU A 34 -2.05 6.56 7.70
C GLU A 34 -1.93 8.05 7.39
N GLN A 35 -2.94 8.84 7.74
CA GLN A 35 -2.91 10.29 7.55
C GLN A 35 -1.82 10.95 8.41
N ALA A 36 -1.66 10.54 9.66
CA ALA A 36 -0.61 11.05 10.54
C ALA A 36 0.79 10.67 10.04
N ALA A 37 0.98 9.43 9.57
CA ALA A 37 2.20 8.97 8.94
C ALA A 37 2.54 9.79 7.69
N LYS A 38 1.55 10.02 6.80
CA LYS A 38 1.72 10.86 5.62
C LYS A 38 2.19 12.27 5.98
N VAL A 39 1.46 12.94 6.89
CA VAL A 39 1.81 14.32 7.31
C VAL A 39 3.20 14.36 7.94
N HIS A 40 3.54 13.37 8.75
CA HIS A 40 4.89 13.26 9.31
C HIS A 40 5.94 13.16 8.21
N LEU A 41 5.79 12.24 7.26
CA LEU A 41 6.75 12.05 6.16
C LEU A 41 6.86 13.29 5.25
N GLU A 42 5.73 13.94 4.93
CA GLU A 42 5.73 15.21 4.19
C GLU A 42 6.48 16.31 4.96
N SER A 43 6.32 16.38 6.28
CA SER A 43 7.07 17.33 7.13
C SER A 43 8.58 17.04 7.17
N GLN A 44 9.00 15.81 6.86
CA GLN A 44 10.41 15.42 6.71
C GLN A 44 10.94 15.65 5.28
N GLY A 45 10.12 16.19 4.37
CA GLY A 45 10.51 16.56 3.01
C GLY A 45 10.16 15.52 1.94
N LEU A 46 9.58 14.37 2.32
CA LEU A 46 9.16 13.36 1.35
C LEU A 46 7.92 13.81 0.59
N GLN A 47 7.88 13.51 -0.70
CA GLN A 47 6.74 13.84 -1.55
C GLN A 47 5.76 12.67 -1.60
N TRP A 48 4.47 12.94 -1.47
CA TRP A 48 3.45 11.90 -1.57
C TRP A 48 3.25 11.40 -3.01
N VAL A 49 3.20 10.07 -3.18
CA VAL A 49 2.96 9.42 -4.49
C VAL A 49 1.64 8.66 -4.50
N ASN A 50 1.38 7.82 -3.49
CA ASN A 50 0.15 7.03 -3.40
C ASN A 50 -0.15 6.65 -1.96
N SER A 51 -1.39 6.27 -1.67
CA SER A 51 -1.83 5.71 -0.39
C SER A 51 -2.83 4.58 -0.63
N ASN A 52 -2.86 3.58 0.26
CA ASN A 52 -3.76 2.44 0.15
C ASN A 52 -3.63 1.68 -1.19
N TYR A 53 -2.40 1.49 -1.68
CA TYR A 53 -2.18 0.74 -2.91
C TYR A 53 -2.47 -0.74 -2.68
N ARG A 54 -3.36 -1.32 -3.49
CA ARG A 54 -3.77 -2.72 -3.37
C ARG A 54 -3.65 -3.44 -4.70
N CYS A 55 -3.12 -4.65 -4.66
CA CYS A 55 -3.07 -5.54 -5.81
C CYS A 55 -3.34 -6.99 -5.39
N LYS A 56 -3.45 -7.92 -6.34
CA LYS A 56 -3.68 -9.34 -6.04
C LYS A 56 -2.60 -9.97 -5.17
N MET A 57 -1.39 -9.40 -5.15
CA MET A 57 -0.23 -9.97 -4.48
C MET A 57 0.03 -9.38 -3.08
N GLY A 58 -0.57 -8.24 -2.76
CA GLY A 58 -0.30 -7.52 -1.51
C GLY A 58 -0.85 -6.10 -1.52
N GLU A 59 -0.52 -5.37 -0.47
CA GLU A 59 -0.91 -3.99 -0.24
C GLU A 59 0.28 -3.18 0.29
N ILE A 60 0.22 -1.86 0.09
CA ILE A 60 1.18 -0.87 0.59
C ILE A 60 0.39 0.33 1.09
N ASP A 61 0.64 0.73 2.34
CA ASP A 61 -0.14 1.78 2.99
C ASP A 61 0.20 3.16 2.42
N LEU A 62 1.48 3.50 2.30
CA LEU A 62 1.93 4.74 1.66
C LEU A 62 3.08 4.48 0.68
N ILE A 63 3.09 5.25 -0.41
CA ILE A 63 4.21 5.33 -1.35
C ILE A 63 4.64 6.79 -1.39
N MET A 64 5.91 7.03 -1.11
CA MET A 64 6.50 8.36 -1.03
C MET A 64 7.75 8.46 -1.92
N LEU A 65 8.18 9.67 -2.22
CA LEU A 65 9.40 9.95 -2.95
C LEU A 65 10.36 10.77 -2.08
N ASP A 66 11.55 10.24 -1.86
CA ASP A 66 12.66 10.83 -1.11
C ASP A 66 13.83 11.08 -2.07
N GLY A 67 13.86 12.27 -2.69
CA GLY A 67 14.77 12.55 -3.80
C GLY A 67 14.57 11.59 -4.97
N ASN A 68 15.57 10.74 -5.25
CA ASN A 68 15.50 9.70 -6.28
C ASN A 68 15.07 8.31 -5.73
N THR A 69 14.58 8.25 -4.49
CA THR A 69 14.22 7.00 -3.83
C THR A 69 12.70 6.90 -3.71
N LEU A 70 12.11 5.88 -4.32
CA LEU A 70 10.73 5.49 -4.11
C LEU A 70 10.63 4.67 -2.82
N VAL A 71 9.92 5.20 -1.84
CA VAL A 71 9.80 4.64 -0.50
C VAL A 71 8.43 3.98 -0.35
N PHE A 72 8.43 2.69 -0.07
CA PHE A 72 7.23 1.92 0.23
C PHE A 72 7.10 1.78 1.75
N VAL A 73 6.06 2.39 2.32
CA VAL A 73 5.89 2.50 3.77
C VAL A 73 4.70 1.65 4.22
N GLU A 74 4.95 0.87 5.26
CA GLU A 74 3.92 0.18 6.03
C GLU A 74 3.66 0.92 7.35
N VAL A 75 2.40 1.16 7.69
CA VAL A 75 1.97 1.91 8.87
C VAL A 75 1.38 0.96 9.91
N ARG A 76 1.92 1.01 11.14
CA ARG A 76 1.57 0.12 12.23
C ARG A 76 1.13 0.85 13.48
N LEU A 77 -0.13 0.61 13.86
CA LEU A 77 -0.63 0.97 15.18
C LEU A 77 -0.22 -0.09 16.21
N ARG A 78 0.50 0.34 17.23
CA ARG A 78 0.79 -0.47 18.42
C ARG A 78 -0.46 -0.57 19.28
N LYS A 79 -0.80 -1.80 19.68
CA LYS A 79 -1.83 -2.02 20.70
C LYS A 79 -1.20 -1.83 22.07
N ARG A 80 -1.96 -1.26 23.01
CA ARG A 80 -1.56 -0.92 24.40
C ARG A 80 -0.86 -2.04 25.21
N ASN A 81 -0.90 -3.29 24.76
CA ASN A 81 -0.31 -4.47 25.41
C ASN A 81 0.72 -5.23 24.54
N HIS A 82 1.11 -4.70 23.38
CA HIS A 82 2.13 -5.32 22.52
C HIS A 82 3.43 -4.53 22.61
N PHE A 83 4.44 -5.14 23.23
CA PHE A 83 5.82 -4.62 23.28
C PHE A 83 6.64 -4.94 22.02
N ALA A 84 6.05 -5.63 21.05
CA ALA A 84 6.74 -5.94 19.80
C ALA A 84 7.04 -4.64 19.04
N THR A 85 8.29 -4.47 18.63
CA THR A 85 8.73 -3.29 17.87
C THR A 85 7.99 -3.23 16.53
N ALA A 86 7.95 -2.04 15.93
CA ALA A 86 7.34 -1.88 14.61
C ALA A 86 7.99 -2.84 13.60
N LEU A 87 9.30 -3.04 13.70
CA LEU A 87 10.09 -3.96 12.89
C LEU A 87 9.70 -5.44 13.08
N GLU A 88 9.60 -5.91 14.33
CA GLU A 88 9.20 -7.29 14.65
C GLU A 88 7.79 -7.63 14.12
N SER A 89 6.93 -6.63 13.97
CA SER A 89 5.59 -6.81 13.41
C SER A 89 5.60 -7.09 11.89
N ILE A 90 6.72 -6.83 11.21
CA ILE A 90 6.91 -7.02 9.77
C ILE A 90 7.56 -8.38 9.51
N THR A 91 6.75 -9.43 9.71
CA THR A 91 7.16 -10.82 9.44
C THR A 91 7.67 -11.01 8.00
N PRO A 92 8.52 -12.02 7.74
CA PRO A 92 9.00 -12.33 6.37
C PRO A 92 7.87 -12.50 5.35
N ARG A 93 6.74 -13.09 5.78
CA ARG A 93 5.55 -13.23 4.91
C ARG A 93 4.97 -11.87 4.52
N LYS A 94 5.00 -10.87 5.40
CA LYS A 94 4.52 -9.52 5.10
C LYS A 94 5.49 -8.76 4.20
N GLN A 95 6.80 -8.84 4.47
CA GLN A 95 7.84 -8.30 3.60
C GLN A 95 7.65 -8.78 2.15
N GLN A 96 7.48 -10.10 1.96
CA GLN A 96 7.25 -10.69 0.64
C GLN A 96 6.00 -10.18 -0.07
N LYS A 97 4.92 -9.85 0.67
CA LYS A 97 3.72 -9.24 0.08
C LYS A 97 3.97 -7.80 -0.35
N ILE A 98 4.66 -7.02 0.49
CA ILE A 98 5.00 -5.62 0.21
C ILE A 98 5.93 -5.56 -1.02
N ILE A 99 6.96 -6.40 -1.08
CA ILE A 99 7.89 -6.51 -2.22
C ILE A 99 7.13 -6.83 -3.52
N LYS A 100 6.23 -7.82 -3.49
CA LYS A 100 5.42 -8.16 -4.68
C LYS A 100 4.49 -7.02 -5.10
N ALA A 101 3.91 -6.31 -4.14
CA ALA A 101 3.09 -5.14 -4.43
C ALA A 101 3.95 -3.99 -5.02
N ALA A 102 5.16 -3.78 -4.53
CA ALA A 102 6.10 -2.78 -5.03
C ALA A 102 6.52 -3.08 -6.48
N HIS A 103 6.87 -4.33 -6.80
CA HIS A 103 7.13 -4.74 -8.18
C HIS A 103 5.92 -4.49 -9.09
N ARG A 104 4.72 -4.80 -8.60
CA ARG A 104 3.50 -4.54 -9.39
C ARG A 104 3.30 -3.05 -9.61
N PHE A 105 3.51 -2.22 -8.59
CA PHE A 105 3.44 -0.77 -8.69
C PHE A 105 4.41 -0.24 -9.74
N LEU A 106 5.69 -0.63 -9.69
CA LEU A 106 6.72 -0.22 -10.65
C LEU A 106 6.41 -0.67 -12.08
N SER A 107 5.83 -1.86 -12.27
CA SER A 107 5.41 -2.33 -13.61
C SER A 107 4.29 -1.47 -14.23
N GLN A 108 3.49 -0.81 -13.38
CA GLN A 108 2.38 0.06 -13.80
C GLN A 108 2.82 1.53 -13.95
N HIS A 109 3.97 1.90 -13.40
CA HIS A 109 4.47 3.28 -13.38
C HIS A 109 5.92 3.34 -13.92
N PRO A 110 6.11 3.26 -15.26
CA PRO A 110 7.44 3.21 -15.87
C PRO A 110 8.39 4.36 -15.49
N HIS A 111 7.85 5.53 -15.17
CA HIS A 111 8.63 6.70 -14.73
C HIS A 111 9.36 6.48 -13.39
N PHE A 112 8.91 5.52 -12.58
CA PHE A 112 9.59 5.15 -11.33
C PHE A 112 10.59 3.99 -11.47
N GLN A 113 10.71 3.35 -12.64
CA GLN A 113 11.54 2.14 -12.79
C GLN A 113 13.03 2.34 -12.51
N HIS A 114 13.54 3.57 -12.68
CA HIS A 114 14.94 3.91 -12.42
C HIS A 114 15.18 4.52 -11.03
N HIS A 115 14.15 4.61 -10.19
CA HIS A 115 14.31 5.10 -8.83
C HIS A 115 14.88 4.00 -7.94
N ASN A 116 15.68 4.40 -6.95
CA ASN A 116 16.04 3.50 -5.87
C ASN A 116 14.78 3.09 -5.11
N CYS A 117 14.74 1.89 -4.55
CA CYS A 117 13.61 1.45 -3.74
C CYS A 117 14.05 1.31 -2.28
N ARG A 118 13.22 1.78 -1.35
CA ARG A 118 13.42 1.62 0.08
C ARG A 118 12.12 1.16 0.73
N PHE A 119 12.21 0.25 1.70
CA PHE A 119 11.05 -0.20 2.47
C PHE A 119 11.16 0.33 3.89
N ASP A 120 10.21 1.18 4.26
CA ASP A 120 10.18 1.83 5.56
C ASP A 120 8.98 1.33 6.37
N VAL A 121 9.09 1.46 7.69
CA VAL A 121 7.98 1.16 8.61
C VAL A 121 7.77 2.35 9.51
N ILE A 122 6.51 2.74 9.66
CA ILE A 122 6.12 3.69 10.70
C ILE A 122 5.34 2.95 11.78
N GLY A 123 5.88 2.93 12.98
CA GLY A 123 5.15 2.55 14.19
C GLY A 123 4.56 3.77 14.87
N MET A 124 3.37 3.65 15.43
CA MET A 124 2.80 4.68 16.30
C MET A 124 1.87 4.08 17.34
N ASP A 125 1.76 4.76 18.48
CA ASP A 125 0.79 4.43 19.50
C ASP A 125 -0.56 5.07 19.19
N TYR A 126 -1.61 4.54 19.82
CA TYR A 126 -2.96 5.11 19.73
C TYR A 126 -3.49 5.39 21.14
N THR A 127 -3.48 6.65 21.54
CA THR A 127 -3.92 7.09 22.87
C THR A 127 -4.99 8.16 22.73
N SER A 128 -6.03 8.10 23.56
CA SER A 128 -7.13 9.10 23.57
C SER A 128 -7.74 9.34 22.19
N ASN A 129 -7.95 8.27 21.42
CA ASN A 129 -8.46 8.29 20.03
C ASN A 129 -7.62 9.11 19.04
N LYS A 130 -6.31 9.22 19.28
CA LYS A 130 -5.38 9.92 18.39
C LYS A 130 -4.07 9.13 18.24
N PRO A 131 -3.46 9.14 17.04
CA PRO A 131 -2.10 8.64 16.85
C PRO A 131 -1.09 9.50 17.62
N CYS A 132 -0.12 8.88 18.28
CA CYS A 132 0.97 9.54 19.01
C CYS A 132 2.25 8.69 18.95
N ASN A 133 3.39 9.25 19.38
CA ASN A 133 4.67 8.53 19.43
C ASN A 133 5.06 7.88 18.10
N ILE A 134 5.15 8.69 17.04
CA ILE A 134 5.55 8.22 15.72
C ILE A 134 7.03 7.81 15.76
N GLU A 135 7.31 6.57 15.39
CA GLU A 135 8.63 6.00 15.20
C GLU A 135 8.77 5.60 13.73
N TRP A 136 9.67 6.26 13.02
CA TRP A 136 9.96 5.97 11.62
C TRP A 136 11.27 5.18 11.52
N ILE A 137 11.16 3.95 11.03
CA ILE A 137 12.27 3.05 10.77
C ILE A 137 12.53 3.04 9.26
N THR A 138 13.61 3.70 8.85
CA THR A 138 14.06 3.72 7.46
C THR A 138 14.80 2.43 7.11
N SER A 139 14.65 1.93 5.88
CA SER A 139 15.29 0.69 5.43
C SER A 139 15.02 -0.47 6.39
N ALA A 140 13.75 -0.62 6.78
CA ALA A 140 13.32 -1.64 7.73
C ALA A 140 13.61 -3.07 7.23
N PHE A 141 13.59 -3.28 5.92
CA PHE A 141 14.04 -4.54 5.33
C PHE A 141 14.46 -4.31 3.87
N ASP A 142 15.31 -5.21 3.39
CA ASP A 142 15.74 -5.23 1.99
C ASP A 142 14.87 -6.20 1.17
N ALA A 143 14.81 -5.96 -0.14
CA ALA A 143 14.13 -6.85 -1.07
C ALA A 143 14.93 -8.11 -1.41
N TYR A 144 16.22 -8.17 -1.03
CA TYR A 144 17.17 -9.23 -1.35
C TYR A 144 18.24 -9.39 -0.27
#